data_AF-A0A0C1H568-F1
#
_entry.id   AF-A0A0C1H568-F1
#
_cell.length_a   1.000
_cell.length_b   1.000
_cell.length_c   1.000
_cell.angle_alpha   90.00
_cell.angle_beta   90.00
_cell.angle_gamma   90.00
#
_symmetry.space_group_name_H-M   'P 1'
#
loop_
_entity.id
_entity.type
_entity.pdbx_description
1 polymer ?
#
loop_
_entity_poly.entity_id
_entity_poly.type
_entity_poly.pdbx_seq_one_letter_code
_entity_poly.pdbx_strand_id
1 'polypeptide(L)'
;MNKILLFILYSLFIQSGMYAEAPRPKAILQAHLHAASTNPSDIKTMKIHPGSTVTLQAEIKNVGNLPSAPGKVYIRFVLIEPLEDLLQSRTFHTESILLPTLYPGQVTVVKFMKEHQWPSLQDFIKQNWNMRHYQAVVKIDGEKEEKVIGYLPIFFSAYYYEGHHREVPREVKAR
;
A
#
# COMPACT_ATOMS: atom_id res chain seq x y z
N MET A 1 64.74 0.75 6.75
CA MET A 1 64.15 1.74 5.81
C MET A 1 63.06 1.15 4.89
N ASN A 2 62.32 0.11 5.33
CA ASN A 2 61.35 -0.64 4.48
C ASN A 2 59.90 -0.67 5.01
N LYS A 3 59.60 0.03 6.12
CA LYS A 3 58.25 -0.01 6.75
C LYS A 3 57.32 1.12 6.31
N ILE A 4 57.85 2.18 5.69
CA ILE A 4 57.05 3.35 5.27
C ILE A 4 56.37 3.10 3.91
N LEU A 5 57.00 2.32 3.03
CA LEU A 5 56.44 2.04 1.70
C LEU A 5 55.20 1.13 1.73
N LEU A 6 55.10 0.24 2.73
CA LEU A 6 53.98 -0.70 2.86
C LEU A 6 52.68 0.00 3.29
N PHE A 7 52.78 1.13 4.00
CA PHE A 7 51.62 1.86 4.50
C PHE A 7 50.94 2.68 3.40
N ILE A 8 51.72 3.21 2.45
CA ILE A 8 51.20 4.01 1.32
C ILE A 8 50.44 3.12 0.32
N LEU A 9 50.90 1.88 0.10
CA LEU A 9 50.20 0.90 -0.74
C LEU A 9 48.89 0.39 -0.11
N TYR A 10 48.78 0.36 1.23
CA TYR A 10 47.53 0.01 1.90
C TYR A 10 46.48 1.14 1.85
N SER A 11 46.91 2.41 1.86
CA SER A 11 45.98 3.55 1.74
C SER A 11 45.35 3.71 0.35
N LEU A 12 45.98 3.19 -0.71
CA LEU A 12 45.47 3.27 -2.08
C LEU A 12 44.38 2.23 -2.40
N PHE A 13 44.22 1.19 -1.58
CA PHE A 13 43.17 0.17 -1.77
C PHE A 13 41.87 0.45 -1.00
N ILE A 14 41.83 1.48 -0.13
CA ILE A 14 40.65 1.78 0.70
C ILE A 14 39.74 2.84 0.05
N GLN A 15 40.21 3.55 -0.99
CA GLN A 15 39.42 4.63 -1.62
C GLN A 15 38.45 4.20 -2.73
N SER A 16 38.40 2.93 -3.11
CA SER A 16 37.50 2.44 -4.18
C SER A 16 36.10 2.04 -3.71
N GLY A 17 35.79 2.14 -2.41
CA GLY A 17 34.58 1.54 -1.82
C GLY A 17 33.34 2.43 -1.62
N MET A 18 33.38 3.74 -1.92
CA MET A 18 32.28 4.64 -1.55
C MET A 18 31.81 5.57 -2.68
N TYR A 19 31.65 5.04 -3.89
CA TYR A 19 30.64 5.62 -4.79
C TYR A 19 29.31 5.00 -4.40
N ALA A 20 28.51 5.74 -3.62
CA ALA A 20 27.09 5.46 -3.50
C ALA A 20 26.52 5.48 -4.92
N GLU A 21 26.14 4.32 -5.44
CA GLU A 21 25.52 4.19 -6.76
C GLU A 21 24.33 5.15 -6.79
N ALA A 22 24.38 6.14 -7.69
CA ALA A 22 23.32 7.13 -7.79
C ALA A 22 21.97 6.39 -7.94
N PRO A 23 20.93 6.75 -7.18
CA PRO A 23 19.69 5.99 -7.17
C PRO A 23 19.15 5.91 -8.60
N ARG A 24 19.06 4.67 -9.12
CA ARG A 24 18.58 4.42 -10.47
C ARG A 24 17.18 5.02 -10.64
N PRO A 25 16.89 5.65 -11.78
CA PRO A 25 15.61 6.30 -11.99
C PRO A 25 14.50 5.25 -12.07
N LYS A 26 13.45 5.43 -11.25
CA LYS A 26 12.34 4.49 -11.03
C LYS A 26 11.05 5.25 -10.76
N ALA A 27 9.93 4.71 -11.25
CA ALA A 27 8.60 5.10 -10.78
C ALA A 27 8.24 4.23 -9.58
N ILE A 28 7.83 4.83 -8.47
CA ILE A 28 7.53 4.11 -7.23
C ILE A 28 6.19 4.61 -6.71
N LEU A 29 5.20 3.73 -6.65
CA LEU A 29 3.88 4.06 -6.12
C LEU A 29 3.73 3.56 -4.69
N GLN A 30 3.06 4.36 -3.88
CA GLN A 30 2.59 4.00 -2.55
C GLN A 30 1.16 4.51 -2.35
N ALA A 31 0.38 3.85 -1.50
CA ALA A 31 -0.97 4.28 -1.19
C ALA A 31 -1.24 4.31 0.32
N HIS A 32 -1.95 5.34 0.73
CA HIS A 32 -2.60 5.45 2.03
C HIS A 32 -4.10 5.17 1.85
N LEU A 33 -4.59 4.16 2.54
CA LEU A 33 -5.98 3.73 2.50
C LEU A 33 -6.78 4.28 3.67
N HIS A 34 -8.02 4.69 3.40
CA HIS A 34 -8.99 5.07 4.41
C HIS A 34 -10.37 4.46 4.14
N ALA A 35 -11.16 4.35 5.20
CA ALA A 35 -12.55 3.94 5.21
C ALA A 35 -13.42 5.05 5.81
N ALA A 36 -14.63 5.20 5.25
CA ALA A 36 -15.63 6.10 5.79
C ALA A 36 -16.95 5.35 5.93
N SER A 37 -17.61 5.48 7.08
CA SER A 37 -18.96 4.92 7.25
C SER A 37 -19.95 5.65 6.35
N THR A 38 -20.89 4.91 5.78
CA THR A 38 -22.02 5.48 5.05
C THR A 38 -23.23 5.74 5.96
N ASN A 39 -23.16 5.34 7.24
CA ASN A 39 -24.19 5.61 8.21
C ASN A 39 -24.14 7.08 8.71
N PRO A 40 -25.23 7.85 8.63
CA PRO A 40 -25.26 9.25 9.08
C PRO A 40 -24.85 9.48 10.54
N SER A 41 -25.11 8.53 11.44
CA SER A 41 -24.74 8.64 12.87
C SER A 41 -23.23 8.52 13.09
N ASP A 42 -22.58 7.64 12.33
CA ASP A 42 -21.14 7.41 12.34
C ASP A 42 -20.38 8.61 11.77
N ILE A 43 -20.88 9.17 10.67
CA ILE A 43 -20.28 10.34 10.01
C ILE A 43 -20.17 11.52 10.97
N LYS A 44 -21.21 11.76 11.79
CA LYS A 44 -21.21 12.85 12.79
C LYS A 44 -20.17 12.65 13.89
N THR A 45 -19.89 11.41 14.25
CA THR A 45 -18.97 11.08 15.35
C THR A 45 -17.55 10.78 14.86
N MET A 46 -17.36 10.67 13.54
CA MET A 46 -16.13 10.18 12.90
C MET A 46 -15.69 8.82 13.45
N LYS A 47 -16.66 7.99 13.85
CA LYS A 47 -16.42 6.63 14.36
C LYS A 47 -17.19 5.63 13.53
N ILE A 48 -16.56 4.53 13.17
CA ILE A 48 -17.19 3.43 12.44
C ILE A 48 -17.55 2.35 13.46
N HIS A 49 -18.83 1.98 13.56
CA HIS A 49 -19.25 0.94 14.50
C HIS A 49 -19.09 -0.47 13.89
N PRO A 50 -18.93 -1.51 14.72
CA PRO A 50 -19.12 -2.89 14.31
C PRO A 50 -20.44 -3.11 13.55
N GLY A 51 -20.37 -3.77 12.39
CA GLY A 51 -21.53 -4.00 11.53
C GLY A 51 -21.85 -2.88 10.55
N SER A 52 -21.18 -1.72 10.65
CA SER A 52 -21.41 -0.58 9.76
C SER A 52 -20.97 -0.86 8.33
N THR A 53 -21.71 -0.28 7.39
CA THR A 53 -21.33 -0.23 5.99
C THR A 53 -20.35 0.91 5.75
N VAL A 54 -19.28 0.64 5.01
CA VAL A 54 -18.25 1.63 4.68
C VAL A 54 -18.04 1.73 3.17
N THR A 55 -17.52 2.88 2.74
CA THR A 55 -16.81 3.05 1.47
C THR A 55 -15.31 3.21 1.73
N LEU A 56 -14.51 2.96 0.71
CA LEU A 56 -13.05 3.03 0.81
C LEU A 56 -12.51 4.12 -0.11
N GLN A 57 -11.39 4.71 0.28
CA GLN A 57 -10.62 5.63 -0.54
C GLN A 57 -9.12 5.32 -0.46
N ALA A 58 -8.39 5.65 -1.51
CA ALA A 58 -6.94 5.52 -1.59
C ALA A 58 -6.32 6.86 -2.00
N GLU A 59 -5.41 7.37 -1.19
CA GLU A 59 -4.49 8.44 -1.57
C GLU A 59 -3.22 7.79 -2.13
N ILE A 60 -2.98 7.94 -3.42
CA ILE A 60 -1.88 7.29 -4.15
C ILE A 60 -0.85 8.34 -4.51
N LYS A 61 0.41 8.08 -4.16
CA LYS A 61 1.53 8.98 -4.41
C LYS A 61 2.62 8.29 -5.22
N ASN A 62 3.18 9.01 -6.19
CA ASN A 62 4.45 8.61 -6.80
C ASN A 62 5.62 9.20 -6.00
N VAL A 63 6.32 8.35 -5.24
CA VAL A 63 7.53 8.70 -4.47
C VAL A 63 8.82 8.41 -5.22
N GLY A 64 8.73 7.91 -6.46
CA GLY A 64 9.85 7.75 -7.35
C GLY A 64 10.30 9.06 -8.01
N ASN A 65 11.28 8.95 -8.90
CA ASN A 65 11.84 10.07 -9.67
C ASN A 65 11.52 9.98 -11.17
N LEU A 66 10.72 8.99 -11.60
CA LEU A 66 10.14 8.91 -12.94
C LEU A 66 8.60 8.92 -12.92
N PRO A 67 7.93 9.38 -13.98
CA PRO A 67 6.49 9.26 -14.12
C PRO A 67 6.05 7.79 -14.22
N SER A 68 4.93 7.43 -13.58
CA SER A 68 4.36 6.09 -13.72
C SER A 68 3.66 5.91 -15.06
N ALA A 69 3.68 4.69 -15.61
CA ALA A 69 2.75 4.33 -16.67
C ALA A 69 1.30 4.36 -16.13
N PRO A 70 0.29 4.59 -17.01
CA PRO A 70 -1.11 4.50 -16.61
C PRO A 70 -1.50 3.06 -16.27
N GLY A 71 -2.65 2.88 -15.63
CA GLY A 71 -3.18 1.57 -15.31
C GLY A 71 -4.53 1.64 -14.59
N LYS A 72 -4.75 0.69 -13.68
CA LYS A 72 -5.95 0.64 -12.84
C LYS A 72 -5.58 0.40 -11.38
N VAL A 73 -6.43 0.88 -10.48
CA VAL A 73 -6.35 0.63 -9.04
C VAL A 73 -7.67 0.06 -8.53
N TYR A 74 -7.58 -0.83 -7.55
CA TYR A 74 -8.72 -1.33 -6.79
C TYR A 74 -8.28 -1.70 -5.37
N ILE A 75 -9.23 -1.89 -4.46
CA ILE A 75 -8.96 -2.37 -3.11
C ILE A 75 -9.55 -3.77 -2.96
N ARG A 76 -8.81 -4.68 -2.35
CA ARG A 76 -9.30 -6.01 -1.95
C ARG A 76 -9.13 -6.24 -0.47
N PHE A 77 -9.98 -7.10 0.09
CA PHE A 77 -9.89 -7.55 1.47
C PHE A 77 -9.47 -9.01 1.50
N VAL A 78 -8.33 -9.27 2.13
CA VAL A 78 -7.66 -10.59 2.10
C VAL A 78 -7.10 -10.95 3.46
N LEU A 79 -6.73 -12.23 3.62
CA LEU A 79 -5.94 -12.68 4.75
C LEU A 79 -4.56 -12.00 4.76
N ILE A 80 -3.95 -11.93 5.94
CA ILE A 80 -2.57 -11.46 6.12
C ILE A 80 -1.55 -12.42 5.53
N GLU A 81 -0.35 -11.91 5.29
CA GLU A 81 0.76 -12.69 4.74
C GLU A 81 1.11 -13.86 5.67
N PRO A 82 1.38 -15.08 5.14
CA PRO A 82 1.53 -15.48 3.74
C PRO A 82 0.27 -16.12 3.10
N LEU A 83 -0.93 -15.86 3.63
CA LEU A 83 -2.17 -16.51 3.19
C LEU A 83 -2.98 -15.67 2.19
N GLU A 84 -2.46 -14.52 1.79
CA GLU A 84 -3.10 -13.53 0.92
C GLU A 84 -3.32 -14.04 -0.52
N ASP A 85 -2.44 -14.91 -1.01
CA ASP A 85 -2.50 -15.41 -2.39
C ASP A 85 -3.53 -16.53 -2.59
N LEU A 86 -4.02 -17.13 -1.50
CA LEU A 86 -5.08 -18.12 -1.58
C LEU A 86 -6.36 -17.46 -2.12
N LEU A 87 -6.96 -18.00 -3.18
CA LEU A 87 -8.21 -17.44 -3.76
C LEU A 87 -9.32 -17.26 -2.71
N GLN A 88 -9.37 -18.17 -1.74
CA GLN A 88 -10.33 -18.17 -0.63
C GLN A 88 -10.11 -16.99 0.35
N SER A 89 -8.94 -16.36 0.31
CA SER A 89 -8.62 -15.19 1.14
C SER A 89 -9.43 -13.97 0.71
N ARG A 90 -9.76 -13.86 -0.60
CA ARG A 90 -10.40 -12.71 -1.24
C ARG A 90 -11.90 -12.72 -1.00
N THR A 91 -12.35 -12.08 0.08
CA THR A 91 -13.78 -12.04 0.43
C THR A 91 -14.47 -10.76 -0.06
N PHE A 92 -13.70 -9.76 -0.47
CA PHE A 92 -14.22 -8.51 -1.03
C PHE A 92 -13.21 -7.88 -1.99
N HIS A 93 -13.72 -7.19 -3.02
CA HIS A 93 -12.97 -6.26 -3.84
C HIS A 93 -13.88 -5.14 -4.35
N THR A 94 -13.32 -3.94 -4.49
CA THR A 94 -14.00 -2.78 -5.09
C THR A 94 -14.08 -2.92 -6.61
N GLU A 95 -14.75 -1.97 -7.25
CA GLU A 95 -14.56 -1.68 -8.66
C GLU A 95 -13.10 -1.28 -8.97
N SER A 96 -12.68 -1.50 -10.21
CA SER A 96 -11.38 -1.03 -10.71
C SER A 96 -11.53 0.36 -11.33
N ILE A 97 -10.77 1.32 -10.82
CA ILE A 97 -10.76 2.71 -11.28
C ILE A 97 -9.49 2.96 -12.09
N LEU A 98 -9.61 3.77 -13.15
CA LEU A 98 -8.45 4.17 -13.96
C LEU A 98 -7.47 4.99 -13.12
N LEU A 99 -6.19 4.63 -13.20
CA LEU A 99 -5.08 5.35 -12.60
C LEU A 99 -4.30 6.03 -13.72
N PRO A 100 -4.34 7.37 -13.85
CA PRO A 100 -3.54 8.07 -14.85
C PRO A 100 -2.04 7.99 -14.51
N THR A 101 -1.19 8.40 -15.45
CA THR A 101 0.22 8.65 -15.16
C THR A 101 0.36 9.64 -14.00
N LEU A 102 1.14 9.26 -12.99
CA LEU A 102 1.51 10.13 -11.88
C LEU A 102 2.96 10.58 -12.04
N TYR A 103 3.19 11.88 -12.05
CA TYR A 103 4.53 12.46 -12.05
C TYR A 103 5.18 12.35 -10.67
N PRO A 104 6.52 12.43 -10.56
CA PRO A 104 7.22 12.44 -9.27
C PRO A 104 6.61 13.44 -8.29
N GLY A 105 6.31 12.98 -7.07
CA GLY A 105 5.69 13.77 -6.01
C GLY A 105 4.18 13.98 -6.13
N GLN A 106 3.57 13.65 -7.26
CA GLN A 106 2.13 13.82 -7.47
C GLN A 106 1.32 12.86 -6.59
N VAL A 107 0.23 13.38 -6.06
CA VAL A 107 -0.77 12.65 -5.27
C VAL A 107 -2.09 12.65 -6.03
N THR A 108 -2.80 11.53 -6.02
CA THR A 108 -4.18 11.42 -6.49
C THR A 108 -5.04 10.72 -5.45
N VAL A 109 -6.27 11.18 -5.27
CA VAL A 109 -7.24 10.57 -4.35
C VAL A 109 -8.30 9.84 -5.15
N VAL A 110 -8.43 8.54 -4.90
CA VAL A 110 -9.38 7.66 -5.58
C VAL A 110 -10.44 7.22 -4.56
N LYS A 111 -11.72 7.49 -4.86
CA LYS A 111 -12.86 7.08 -4.03
C LYS A 111 -13.59 5.93 -4.70
N PHE A 112 -13.83 4.87 -3.94
CA PHE A 112 -14.57 3.69 -4.39
C PHE A 112 -16.00 3.75 -3.88
N MET A 113 -16.96 3.55 -4.77
CA MET A 113 -18.39 3.61 -4.50
C MET A 113 -18.95 2.28 -4.02
N LYS A 114 -18.27 1.15 -4.29
CA LYS A 114 -18.72 -0.15 -3.80
C LYS A 114 -18.61 -0.22 -2.28
N GLU A 115 -19.77 -0.31 -1.65
CA GLU A 115 -19.88 -0.46 -0.21
C GLU A 115 -19.42 -1.84 0.29
N HIS A 116 -18.90 -1.88 1.51
CA HIS A 116 -18.55 -3.10 2.22
C HIS A 116 -19.09 -3.04 3.65
N GLN A 117 -19.88 -4.03 4.03
CA GLN A 117 -20.25 -4.21 5.42
C GLN A 117 -19.06 -4.71 6.23
N TRP A 118 -18.56 -3.90 7.16
CA TRP A 118 -17.63 -4.38 8.17
C TRP A 118 -18.37 -5.29 9.15
N PRO A 119 -17.75 -6.36 9.64
CA PRO A 119 -18.38 -7.34 10.50
C PRO A 119 -18.83 -6.73 11.79
N SER A 120 -19.84 -7.39 12.35
CA SER A 120 -20.21 -7.21 13.73
C SER A 120 -19.19 -7.87 14.66
N LEU A 121 -19.33 -7.62 15.97
CA LEU A 121 -18.58 -8.36 17.00
C LEU A 121 -18.74 -9.88 16.84
N GLN A 122 -19.94 -10.36 16.50
CA GLN A 122 -20.21 -11.78 16.38
C GLN A 122 -19.45 -12.41 15.20
N ASP A 123 -19.38 -11.70 14.08
CA ASP A 123 -18.62 -12.12 12.90
C ASP A 123 -17.12 -12.11 13.19
N PHE A 124 -16.63 -11.12 13.94
CA PHE A 124 -15.23 -11.04 14.35
C PHE A 124 -14.79 -12.28 15.13
N ILE A 125 -15.61 -12.73 16.08
CA ILE A 125 -15.36 -13.92 16.91
C ILE A 125 -15.38 -15.20 16.06
N LYS A 126 -16.28 -15.30 15.08
CA LYS A 126 -16.48 -16.53 14.30
C LYS A 126 -15.52 -16.68 13.12
N GLN A 127 -15.03 -15.58 12.55
CA GLN A 127 -14.41 -15.59 11.21
C GLN A 127 -12.93 -15.18 11.19
N ASN A 128 -12.24 -15.18 12.34
CA ASN A 128 -10.81 -14.82 12.48
C ASN A 128 -10.45 -13.53 11.75
N TRP A 129 -11.27 -12.50 11.94
CA TRP A 129 -11.18 -11.26 11.16
C TRP A 129 -9.92 -10.44 11.47
N ASN A 130 -9.32 -10.67 12.65
CA ASN A 130 -8.01 -10.15 13.03
C ASN A 130 -6.87 -10.55 12.08
N MET A 131 -7.04 -11.60 11.28
CA MET A 131 -6.05 -12.04 10.30
C MET A 131 -6.29 -11.43 8.91
N ARG A 132 -6.98 -10.30 8.79
CA ARG A 132 -7.33 -9.72 7.49
C ARG A 132 -6.98 -8.23 7.41
N HIS A 133 -6.72 -7.77 6.20
CA HIS A 133 -6.45 -6.36 5.89
C HIS A 133 -6.96 -5.99 4.50
N TYR A 134 -7.16 -4.69 4.28
CA TYR A 134 -7.33 -4.16 2.93
C TYR A 134 -5.98 -3.97 2.27
N GLN A 135 -5.93 -4.24 0.97
CA GLN A 135 -4.77 -4.02 0.10
C GLN A 135 -5.16 -3.08 -1.03
N ALA A 136 -4.40 -2.00 -1.21
CA ALA A 136 -4.45 -1.16 -2.40
C ALA A 136 -3.63 -1.85 -3.48
N VAL A 137 -4.30 -2.27 -4.56
CA VAL A 137 -3.68 -3.02 -5.64
C VAL A 137 -3.70 -2.21 -6.93
N VAL A 138 -2.54 -2.10 -7.58
CA VAL A 138 -2.42 -1.52 -8.91
C VAL A 138 -2.11 -2.59 -9.96
N LYS A 139 -2.67 -2.38 -11.14
CA LYS A 139 -2.35 -3.12 -12.36
C LYS A 139 -1.93 -2.11 -13.42
N ILE A 140 -0.63 -2.01 -13.64
CA ILE A 140 -0.03 -1.04 -14.57
C ILE A 140 -0.04 -1.59 -15.99
N ASP A 141 -0.33 -0.74 -16.98
CA ASP A 141 -0.45 -1.15 -18.36
C ASP A 141 0.87 -1.71 -18.91
N GLY A 142 0.81 -2.94 -19.42
CA GLY A 142 1.97 -3.66 -19.92
C GLY A 142 2.80 -4.37 -18.84
N GLU A 143 2.41 -4.31 -17.56
CA GLU A 143 2.88 -5.27 -16.55
C GLU A 143 1.96 -6.49 -16.51
N LYS A 144 2.56 -7.67 -16.29
CA LYS A 144 1.80 -8.93 -16.15
C LYS A 144 1.20 -9.08 -14.76
N GLU A 145 1.90 -8.59 -13.75
CA GLU A 145 1.59 -8.81 -12.34
C GLU A 145 0.91 -7.58 -11.73
N GLU A 146 0.07 -7.85 -10.73
CA GLU A 146 -0.52 -6.82 -9.91
C GLU A 146 0.39 -6.54 -8.71
N LYS A 147 0.44 -5.29 -8.25
CA LYS A 147 1.32 -4.86 -7.16
C LYS A 147 0.51 -4.25 -6.03
N VAL A 148 0.79 -4.70 -4.81
CA VAL A 148 0.21 -4.12 -3.59
C VAL A 148 1.05 -2.91 -3.18
N ILE A 149 0.43 -1.73 -3.14
CA ILE A 149 1.10 -0.45 -2.86
C ILE A 149 0.74 0.17 -1.51
N GLY A 150 -0.18 -0.46 -0.76
CA GLY A 150 -0.60 0.02 0.54
C GLY A 150 -1.52 -0.97 1.24
N TYR A 151 -1.54 -0.91 2.56
CA TYR A 151 -2.37 -1.77 3.41
C TYR A 151 -3.12 -0.94 4.45
N LEU A 152 -4.35 -1.34 4.73
CA LEU A 152 -5.15 -0.84 5.85
C LEU A 152 -5.53 -2.02 6.76
N PRO A 153 -4.82 -2.19 7.89
CA PRO A 153 -5.28 -3.06 8.97
C PRO A 153 -6.43 -2.39 9.72
N ILE A 154 -7.37 -3.21 10.20
CA ILE A 154 -8.52 -2.75 10.97
C ILE A 154 -8.44 -3.39 12.35
N PHE A 155 -8.59 -2.59 13.39
CA PHE A 155 -8.61 -3.08 14.76
C PHE A 155 -10.02 -2.97 15.34
N PHE A 156 -10.49 -4.08 15.90
CA PHE A 156 -11.80 -4.17 16.53
C PHE A 156 -11.75 -3.68 17.98
N SER A 157 -12.68 -2.80 18.36
CA SER A 157 -12.98 -2.44 19.75
C SER A 157 -14.49 -2.12 19.90
N ALA A 158 -14.90 -1.25 20.83
CA ALA A 158 -16.23 -0.66 20.81
C ALA A 158 -16.54 0.07 19.48
N TYR A 159 -15.50 0.60 18.84
CA TYR A 159 -15.52 1.16 17.49
C TYR A 159 -14.37 0.56 16.67
N TYR A 160 -14.46 0.65 15.34
CA TYR A 160 -13.31 0.39 14.50
C TYR A 160 -12.37 1.58 14.45
N TYR A 161 -11.08 1.26 14.45
CA TYR A 161 -10.02 2.21 14.18
C TYR A 161 -9.18 1.69 13.01
N GLU A 162 -8.82 2.63 12.14
CA GLU A 162 -7.75 2.40 11.18
C GLU A 162 -6.46 2.18 11.96
N GLY A 163 -5.79 1.07 11.69
CA GLY A 163 -4.50 0.78 12.28
C GLY A 163 -3.38 1.62 11.68
N HIS A 164 -2.16 1.42 12.18
CA HIS A 164 -0.98 2.00 11.54
C HIS A 164 -0.93 1.55 10.08
N HIS A 165 -1.08 2.52 9.17
CA HIS A 165 -1.02 2.29 7.74
C HIS A 165 0.36 1.77 7.38
N ARG A 166 0.38 0.76 6.51
CA ARG A 166 1.62 0.26 5.93
C ARG A 166 1.64 0.69 4.48
N GLU A 167 2.28 1.82 4.22
CA GLU A 167 2.67 2.20 2.87
C GLU A 167 3.73 1.20 2.41
N VAL A 168 3.53 0.61 1.23
CA VAL A 168 4.49 -0.32 0.66
C VAL A 168 4.92 0.23 -0.69
N PRO A 169 5.99 1.03 -0.70
CA PRO A 169 6.51 1.57 -1.94
C PRO A 169 6.85 0.41 -2.89
N ARG A 170 6.19 0.38 -4.06
CA ARG A 170 6.49 -0.60 -5.10
C ARG A 170 6.97 0.10 -6.35
N GLU A 171 8.09 -0.39 -6.86
CA GLU A 171 8.54 -0.05 -8.19
C GLU A 171 7.51 -0.50 -9.22
N VAL A 172 7.15 0.41 -10.11
CA VAL A 172 6.26 0.17 -11.24
C VAL A 172 6.93 0.60 -12.53
N LYS A 173 6.41 0.10 -13.65
CA LYS A 173 6.82 0.53 -14.97
C LYS A 173 6.68 2.05 -15.10
N ALA A 174 7.78 2.68 -15.50
CA ALA A 174 7.80 4.09 -15.84
C ALA A 174 7.19 4.31 -17.24
N ARG A 175 6.71 5.53 -17.50
CA ARG A 175 6.24 5.94 -18.82
C ARG A 175 7.39 6.20 -19.79
#